data_AF-A0A1Q5U399-F1
#
_entry.id   AF-A0A1Q5U399-F1
#
_cell.length_a   1.000
_cell.length_b   1.000
_cell.length_c   1.000
_cell.angle_alpha   90.00
_cell.angle_beta   90.00
_cell.angle_gamma   90.00
#
_symmetry.space_group_name_H-M   'P 1'
#
loop_
_entity.id
_entity.type
_entity.pdbx_description
1 polymer ?
#
loop_
_entity_poly.entity_id
_entity_poly.type
_entity_poly.pdbx_seq_one_letter_code
_entity_poly.pdbx_strand_id
1 'polypeptide(L)'
;MSEHTQIHSPPQERDSSTKSPAPTSGLPQIISHRGYKGKFPENTLAAVQGAVQAGTHALEIDLHLSRDGVLVLSHVSTNPPKHTPVTMHIQY
;
A
#
# COMPACT_ATOMS: atom_id res chain seq x y z
N MET A 1 -21.81 18.92 37.55
CA MET A 1 -20.72 19.66 36.87
C MET A 1 -19.48 18.79 37.01
N SER A 2 -19.21 17.95 36.00
CA SER A 2 -18.07 17.04 36.00
C SER A 2 -17.31 17.27 34.70
N GLU A 3 -16.12 17.83 34.81
CA GLU A 3 -15.28 18.22 33.69
C GLU A 3 -14.67 16.96 33.05
N HIS A 4 -14.84 16.83 31.73
CA HIS A 4 -14.18 15.81 30.93
C HIS A 4 -12.77 16.29 30.59
N THR A 5 -11.73 15.73 31.22
CA THR A 5 -10.35 15.95 30.80
C THR A 5 -10.08 15.15 29.52
N GLN A 6 -10.04 15.84 28.39
CA GLN A 6 -9.62 15.29 27.10
C GLN A 6 -8.10 15.25 27.06
N ILE A 7 -7.52 14.05 27.25
CA ILE A 7 -6.09 13.81 27.03
C ILE A 7 -5.76 13.93 25.54
N HIS A 8 -5.19 15.08 25.14
CA HIS A 8 -4.63 15.25 23.80
C HIS A 8 -3.25 14.58 23.77
N SER A 9 -3.15 13.41 23.14
CA SER A 9 -1.86 12.79 22.83
C SER A 9 -1.07 13.74 21.92
N PRO A 10 0.22 14.00 22.19
CA PRO A 10 1.05 14.84 21.31
C PRO A 10 1.11 14.24 19.90
N PRO A 11 1.29 15.07 18.85
CA PRO A 11 1.49 14.59 17.50
C PRO A 11 2.66 13.62 17.47
N GLN A 12 2.42 12.38 17.05
CA GLN A 12 3.48 11.39 16.86
C GLN A 12 4.45 11.95 15.82
N GLU A 13 5.66 12.28 16.26
CA GLU A 13 6.76 12.74 15.43
C GLU A 13 7.01 11.67 14.35
N ARG A 14 6.82 12.00 13.07
CA ARG A 14 7.14 11.08 11.97
C ARG A 14 8.65 10.92 11.93
N ASP A 15 9.17 9.83 12.49
CA ASP A 15 10.56 9.43 12.34
C ASP A 15 10.93 9.46 10.85
N SER A 16 11.86 10.34 10.51
CA SER A 16 12.36 10.58 9.15
C SER A 16 13.36 9.51 8.66
N SER A 17 13.44 8.35 9.32
CA SER A 17 14.44 7.31 9.03
C SER A 17 14.09 6.35 7.89
N THR A 18 12.87 6.34 7.34
CA THR A 18 12.50 5.41 6.23
C THR A 18 12.82 5.98 4.85
N LYS A 19 14.08 6.36 4.58
CA LYS A 19 14.49 6.62 3.20
C LYS A 19 14.94 5.29 2.59
N SER A 20 14.04 4.62 1.85
CA SER A 20 14.43 3.49 1.02
C SER A 20 15.65 3.90 0.18
N PRO A 21 16.70 3.07 0.11
CA PRO A 21 17.91 3.43 -0.62
C PRO A 21 17.53 3.73 -2.08
N ALA A 22 17.90 4.93 -2.55
CA ALA A 22 17.76 5.26 -3.95
C ALA A 22 18.55 4.23 -4.78
N PRO A 23 18.03 3.76 -5.92
CA PRO A 23 18.70 2.73 -6.70
C PRO A 23 20.08 3.22 -7.13
N THR A 24 21.13 2.53 -6.68
CA THR A 24 22.51 2.74 -7.17
C THR A 24 22.57 2.40 -8.66
N SER A 25 23.02 3.35 -9.47
CA SER A 25 23.12 3.16 -10.93
C SER A 25 23.98 1.93 -11.25
N GLY A 26 23.37 0.90 -11.83
CA GLY A 26 24.05 -0.32 -12.29
C GLY A 26 23.69 -1.62 -11.56
N LEU A 27 22.96 -1.57 -10.44
CA LEU A 27 22.45 -2.79 -9.79
C LEU A 27 20.99 -3.09 -10.20
N PRO A 28 20.58 -4.37 -10.27
CA PRO A 28 19.19 -4.75 -10.51
C PRO A 28 18.25 -4.17 -9.46
N GLN A 29 17.10 -3.66 -9.89
CA GLN A 29 16.03 -3.25 -8.99
C GLN A 29 15.14 -4.43 -8.63
N ILE A 30 14.70 -4.44 -7.37
CA ILE A 30 13.73 -5.39 -6.84
C ILE A 30 12.38 -4.68 -6.83
N ILE A 31 11.46 -5.16 -7.67
CA ILE A 31 10.11 -4.62 -7.80
C ILE A 31 9.13 -5.71 -7.35
N SER A 32 8.30 -5.41 -6.36
CA SER A 32 7.34 -6.39 -5.83
C SER A 32 6.08 -6.42 -6.68
N HIS A 33 5.90 -7.50 -7.42
CA HIS A 33 4.79 -7.70 -8.35
C HIS A 33 3.46 -7.92 -7.64
N ARG A 34 2.54 -6.96 -7.76
CA ARG A 34 1.23 -6.83 -7.10
C ARG A 34 1.33 -6.79 -5.59
N GLY A 35 2.37 -6.13 -5.10
CA GLY A 35 2.84 -6.26 -3.72
C GLY A 35 3.58 -7.58 -3.48
N TYR A 36 3.60 -8.06 -2.23
CA TYR A 36 4.27 -9.32 -1.89
C TYR A 36 3.35 -10.54 -2.11
N LYS A 37 2.92 -10.75 -3.36
CA LYS A 37 1.93 -11.79 -3.74
C LYS A 37 2.31 -13.23 -3.34
N GLY A 38 3.61 -13.49 -3.19
CA GLY A 38 4.11 -14.80 -2.77
C GLY A 38 3.80 -15.14 -1.31
N LYS A 39 3.47 -14.14 -0.48
CA LYS A 39 3.18 -14.29 0.95
C LYS A 39 1.79 -13.80 1.34
N PHE A 40 1.25 -12.82 0.62
CA PHE A 40 -0.05 -12.20 0.90
C PHE A 40 -0.91 -12.18 -0.35
N PRO A 41 -2.24 -12.09 -0.22
CA PRO A 41 -3.12 -11.86 -1.36
C PRO A 41 -2.69 -10.64 -2.18
N GLU A 42 -2.54 -10.81 -3.49
CA GLU A 42 -2.10 -9.74 -4.40
C GLU A 42 -3.03 -8.52 -4.37
N ASN A 43 -2.49 -7.34 -4.68
CA ASN A 43 -3.25 -6.08 -4.75
C ASN A 43 -4.01 -5.73 -3.44
N THR A 44 -3.52 -6.20 -2.29
CA THR A 44 -4.05 -5.86 -0.96
C THR A 44 -3.09 -4.97 -0.16
N LEU A 45 -3.61 -4.27 0.85
CA LEU A 45 -2.78 -3.52 1.79
C LEU A 45 -1.76 -4.41 2.51
N ALA A 46 -2.12 -5.65 2.84
CA ALA A 46 -1.21 -6.61 3.46
C ALA A 46 -0.02 -6.94 2.53
N ALA A 47 -0.26 -7.12 1.23
CA ALA A 47 0.80 -7.34 0.25
C ALA A 47 1.69 -6.10 0.07
N VAL A 48 1.12 -4.90 0.08
CA VAL A 48 1.87 -3.64 0.03
C VAL A 48 2.77 -3.49 1.26
N GLN A 49 2.21 -3.64 2.46
CA GLN A 49 2.95 -3.56 3.72
C GLN A 49 4.05 -4.61 3.79
N GLY A 50 3.75 -5.85 3.40
CA GLY A 50 4.73 -6.93 3.36
C GLY A 50 5.88 -6.64 2.40
N ALA A 51 5.61 -6.04 1.25
CA ALA A 51 6.64 -5.68 0.28
C ALA A 51 7.55 -4.54 0.78
N VAL A 52 6.99 -3.54 1.46
CA VAL A 52 7.76 -2.46 2.10
C VAL A 52 8.66 -3.03 3.20
N GLN A 53 8.12 -3.90 4.06
CA GLN A 53 8.90 -4.58 5.11
C GLN A 53 10.01 -5.47 4.55
N ALA A 54 9.80 -6.05 3.37
CA ALA A 54 10.80 -6.86 2.67
C ALA A 54 11.92 -6.03 2.02
N GLY A 55 11.85 -4.69 2.06
CA GLY A 55 12.89 -3.81 1.53
C GLY A 55 12.89 -3.72 0.00
N THR A 56 11.73 -3.89 -0.65
CA THR A 56 11.62 -3.72 -2.10
C THR A 56 11.96 -2.27 -2.52
N HIS A 57 12.50 -2.10 -3.72
CA HIS A 57 12.82 -0.76 -4.24
C HIS A 57 11.56 -0.06 -4.77
N ALA A 58 10.62 -0.84 -5.31
CA ALA A 58 9.38 -0.33 -5.85
C ALA A 58 8.24 -1.36 -5.74
N LEU A 59 7.01 -0.86 -5.83
CA LEU A 59 5.79 -1.67 -5.90
C LEU A 59 5.24 -1.64 -7.32
N GLU A 60 4.83 -2.79 -7.82
CA GLU A 60 3.95 -2.88 -8.98
C GLU A 60 2.54 -3.26 -8.49
N ILE A 61 1.51 -2.62 -9.03
CA ILE A 61 0.11 -2.73 -8.62
C ILE A 61 -0.78 -2.49 -9.84
N ASP A 62 -1.84 -3.28 -9.99
CA ASP A 62 -2.81 -3.13 -11.08
C ASP A 62 -3.94 -2.18 -10.67
N LEU A 63 -4.22 -1.16 -11.49
CA LEU A 63 -5.32 -0.21 -11.24
C LEU A 63 -6.43 -0.38 -12.28
N HIS A 64 -7.68 -0.39 -11.81
CA HIS A 64 -8.88 -0.41 -12.62
C HIS A 64 -9.85 0.69 -12.17
N LEU A 65 -10.58 1.29 -13.11
CA LEU A 65 -11.63 2.26 -12.81
C LEU A 65 -12.98 1.55 -12.69
N SER A 66 -13.67 1.73 -11.57
CA SER A 66 -15.03 1.23 -11.38
C SER A 66 -16.06 2.08 -12.13
N ARG A 67 -17.28 1.57 -12.28
CA ARG A 67 -18.38 2.27 -12.96
C ARG A 67 -18.73 3.60 -12.29
N ASP A 68 -18.58 3.68 -10.97
CA ASP A 68 -18.80 4.87 -10.15
C ASP A 68 -17.57 5.79 -10.05
N GLY A 69 -16.54 5.56 -10.88
CA GLY A 69 -15.40 6.46 -11.02
C GLY A 69 -14.34 6.31 -9.92
N VAL A 70 -14.34 5.20 -9.20
CA VAL A 70 -13.41 4.92 -8.11
C VAL A 70 -12.28 4.02 -8.60
N LEU A 71 -11.03 4.34 -8.24
CA LEU A 71 -9.89 3.47 -8.56
C LEU A 71 -9.85 2.27 -7.62
N VAL A 72 -9.66 1.10 -8.22
CA VAL A 72 -9.68 -0.20 -7.57
C VAL A 72 -8.39 -0.94 -7.91
N LEU A 73 -7.71 -1.47 -6.89
CA LEU A 73 -6.55 -2.34 -7.09
C LEU A 73 -7.05 -3.77 -7.35
N SER A 74 -6.86 -4.25 -8.57
CA SER A 74 -7.32 -5.58 -8.98
C SER A 74 -6.63 -6.00 -10.27
N HIS A 75 -6.20 -7.25 -10.33
CA HIS A 75 -5.85 -7.87 -11.61
C HIS A 75 -7.05 -8.62 -12.17
N VAL A 76 -7.67 -8.09 -13.24
CA VAL A 76 -8.84 -8.75 -13.84
C VAL A 76 -8.43 -10.04 -14.53
N SER A 77 -8.74 -11.18 -13.89
CA SER A 77 -8.98 -12.44 -14.58
C SER A 77 -10.49 -12.66 -14.66
N THR A 78 -10.96 -13.40 -15.66
CA THR A 78 -12.39 -13.72 -15.88
C THR A 78 -13.09 -14.42 -14.70
N ASN A 79 -12.38 -14.69 -13.60
CA ASN A 79 -12.94 -15.24 -12.37
C ASN A 79 -13.19 -14.15 -11.31
N PRO A 80 -14.23 -14.29 -10.47
CA PRO A 80 -14.48 -13.36 -9.39
C PRO A 80 -13.26 -13.26 -8.46
N PRO A 81 -12.94 -12.05 -7.96
CA PRO A 81 -11.76 -11.84 -7.13
C PRO A 81 -11.87 -12.71 -5.87
N LYS A 82 -10.80 -13.44 -5.55
CA LYS A 82 -10.72 -14.32 -4.37
C LYS A 82 -10.63 -13.53 -3.05
N HIS A 83 -10.45 -12.21 -3.14
CA HIS A 83 -10.20 -11.30 -2.01
C HIS A 83 -10.87 -9.95 -2.25
N THR A 84 -11.14 -9.21 -1.17
CA THR A 84 -11.71 -7.86 -1.24
C THR A 84 -10.72 -6.92 -1.92
N PRO A 85 -11.11 -6.24 -3.01
CA PRO A 85 -10.22 -5.30 -3.68
C PRO A 85 -10.00 -4.06 -2.81
N VAL A 86 -8.82 -3.45 -2.93
CA VAL A 86 -8.51 -2.19 -2.23
C VAL A 86 -8.97 -1.02 -3.07
N THR A 87 -9.76 -0.15 -2.46
CA THR A 87 -10.23 1.11 -3.05
C THR A 87 -9.24 2.23 -2.75
N MET A 88 -8.84 2.99 -3.76
CA MET A 88 -7.94 4.12 -3.60
C MET A 88 -8.69 5.45 -3.78
N HIS A 89 -8.74 6.26 -2.73
CA HIS A 89 -9.26 7.63 -2.78
C HIS A 89 -8.09 8.60 -2.98
N ILE A 90 -7.99 9.19 -4.18
CA ILE A 90 -7.04 10.26 -4.46
C ILE A 90 -7.66 11.57 -3.93
N GLN A 91 -6.97 12.21 -2.99
CA GLN A 91 -7.25 13.57 -2.56
C GLN A 91 -6.36 14.51 -3.38
N TYR A 92 -6.94 15.56 -3.98
CA TYR A 92 -6.22 16.59 -4.75
C TYR A 92 -5.78 17.75 -3.87
#